data_AF-A0A7U9SY63-F1
#
_entry.id   AF-A0A7U9SY63-F1
#
_cell.length_a   1.000
_cell.length_b   1.000
_cell.length_c   1.000
_cell.angle_alpha   90.00
_cell.angle_beta   90.00
_cell.angle_gamma   90.00
#
_symmetry.space_group_name_H-M   'P 1'
#
loop_
_entity.id
_entity.type
_entity.pdbx_description
1 polymer ?
#
loop_
_entity_poly.entity_id
_entity_poly.type
_entity_poly.pdbx_seq_one_letter_code
_entity_poly.pdbx_strand_id
1 'polypeptide(L)'
;MGDYGTHPTRYGNLADDNLYAMYRGCIYSRLDTAEKLDLLQETVNRDARESGELGAPKVEFGMLSAGVSGEAKDGVIHIDYHMAVDGVQSVTYEGRSVTYAREDYNIQALNTALHENAHCYQEQIVDGTICISDSRLTFEYQANSFTESAVLRDGSYRMGSQYLTGETPNGYCMYYFQATERDAYRWAEIKTNHILQELEDKFGVEPSFAAYAKDLEVNGYQAMEQRALKLFDNPNFEADLNQVLCNQYYGTNFPVDREIEEAVKREMEASYRKLQSQYEEEEKKQCSENKEEEKEDEKGEEKNMGFDTKPVSLEEYNQTLRKSVNDYYTHAKNDPSMSREEAIRSTGEMAEKYLEAVEAFEASQNAQQGITGEGSGGVTGGVPAEENGVNDSGVTEDSGISNGGADTGEGLDGEGLDGEGLDGEGLDGEGLDGE
;
A
#
# COMPACT_ATOMS: atom_id res chain seq x y z
N MET A 1 3.23 -6.36 20.63
CA MET A 1 4.54 -5.72 20.88
C MET A 1 5.43 -6.29 19.83
N GLY A 2 5.66 -5.52 18.76
CA GLY A 2 6.52 -5.92 17.64
C GLY A 2 7.97 -6.10 18.08
N ASP A 3 8.82 -6.50 17.14
CA ASP A 3 10.22 -6.87 17.41
C ASP A 3 11.16 -5.65 17.61
N TYR A 4 10.60 -4.49 17.93
CA TYR A 4 11.35 -3.28 18.26
C TYR A 4 12.24 -3.48 19.49
N GLY A 5 13.52 -3.13 19.37
CA GLY A 5 14.42 -3.22 20.50
C GLY A 5 15.86 -2.81 20.23
N THR A 6 16.76 -3.46 20.95
CA THR A 6 18.20 -3.35 20.74
C THR A 6 18.67 -4.62 20.06
N HIS A 7 19.26 -4.49 18.87
CA HIS A 7 19.75 -5.63 18.09
C HIS A 7 21.28 -5.58 18.00
N PRO A 8 22.02 -6.24 18.91
CA PRO A 8 23.48 -6.20 18.89
C PRO A 8 24.05 -6.79 17.61
N THR A 9 25.04 -6.11 17.03
CA THR A 9 25.73 -6.53 15.82
C THR A 9 27.23 -6.66 16.08
N ARG A 10 27.96 -7.33 15.19
CA ARG A 10 29.43 -7.34 15.23
C ARG A 10 30.06 -5.96 14.98
N TYR A 11 29.28 -5.02 14.43
CA TYR A 11 29.73 -3.68 14.08
C TYR A 11 29.34 -2.59 15.07
N GLY A 12 28.65 -2.94 16.16
CA GLY A 12 28.15 -1.98 17.16
C GLY A 12 29.21 -1.08 17.82
N ASN A 13 30.50 -1.45 17.72
CA ASN A 13 31.61 -0.65 18.23
C ASN A 13 32.38 0.12 17.15
N LEU A 14 32.01 -0.01 15.87
CA LEU A 14 32.63 0.75 14.78
C LEU A 14 32.21 2.22 14.87
N ALA A 15 33.11 3.12 14.50
CA ALA A 15 32.73 4.50 14.20
C ALA A 15 31.98 4.56 12.87
N ASP A 16 31.16 5.59 12.67
CA ASP A 16 30.30 5.79 11.49
C ASP A 16 31.10 5.72 10.19
N ASP A 17 32.21 6.45 10.09
CA ASP A 17 33.17 6.36 8.98
C ASP A 17 33.59 4.93 8.60
N ASN A 18 33.77 4.06 9.61
CA ASN A 18 34.24 2.70 9.39
C ASN A 18 33.10 1.77 9.03
N LEU A 19 31.92 1.96 9.62
CA LEU A 19 30.71 1.21 9.27
C LEU A 19 30.33 1.52 7.83
N TYR A 20 30.17 2.80 7.49
CA TYR A 20 29.68 3.21 6.18
C TYR A 20 30.67 2.90 5.06
N ALA A 21 31.98 2.89 5.34
CA ALA A 21 32.97 2.42 4.38
C ALA A 21 32.76 0.96 3.93
N MET A 22 32.01 0.14 4.69
CA MET A 22 31.68 -1.22 4.30
C MET A 22 30.66 -1.30 3.16
N TYR A 23 29.90 -0.23 2.90
CA TYR A 23 29.01 -0.14 1.74
C TYR A 23 29.73 0.16 0.43
N ARG A 24 31.05 0.42 0.44
CA ARG A 24 31.84 0.48 -0.80
C ARG A 24 31.73 -0.84 -1.56
N GLY A 25 31.47 -0.82 -2.86
CA GLY A 25 31.17 -2.02 -3.65
C GLY A 25 32.30 -3.05 -3.59
N CYS A 26 33.55 -2.59 -3.53
CA CYS A 26 34.73 -3.46 -3.40
C CYS A 26 34.86 -4.17 -2.03
N ILE A 27 34.18 -3.69 -0.99
CA ILE A 27 34.12 -4.29 0.34
C ILE A 27 32.84 -5.10 0.50
N TYR A 28 31.68 -4.51 0.20
CA TYR A 28 30.37 -5.14 0.36
C TYR A 28 30.25 -6.47 -0.38
N SER A 29 30.83 -6.56 -1.59
CA SER A 29 30.86 -7.80 -2.39
C SER A 29 31.66 -8.96 -1.79
N ARG A 30 32.49 -8.68 -0.78
CA ARG A 30 33.32 -9.68 -0.09
C ARG A 30 32.75 -10.09 1.26
N LEU A 31 31.74 -9.37 1.75
CA LEU A 31 31.03 -9.72 2.97
C LEU A 31 30.21 -10.98 2.73
N ASP A 32 30.24 -11.91 3.67
CA ASP A 32 29.29 -13.01 3.68
C ASP A 32 27.87 -12.52 4.01
N THR A 33 26.88 -13.41 3.87
CA THR A 33 25.47 -13.09 4.13
C THR A 33 25.24 -12.55 5.54
N ALA A 34 25.89 -13.14 6.55
CA ALA A 34 25.74 -12.68 7.93
C ALA A 34 26.39 -11.30 8.11
N GLU A 35 27.53 -11.06 7.47
CA GLU A 35 28.23 -9.77 7.41
C GLU A 35 27.43 -8.65 6.77
N LYS A 36 26.66 -8.96 5.73
CA LYS A 36 25.71 -8.00 5.15
C LYS A 36 24.54 -7.74 6.08
N LEU A 37 23.98 -8.77 6.70
CA LEU A 37 22.85 -8.62 7.62
C LEU A 37 23.20 -7.75 8.83
N ASP A 38 24.32 -8.03 9.51
CA ASP A 38 24.77 -7.21 10.65
C ASP A 38 25.07 -5.77 10.24
N LEU A 39 25.52 -5.54 9.00
CA LEU A 39 25.80 -4.19 8.50
C LEU A 39 24.50 -3.41 8.33
N LEU A 40 23.50 -4.01 7.68
CA LEU A 40 22.17 -3.39 7.51
C LEU A 40 21.49 -3.18 8.86
N GLN A 41 21.52 -4.16 9.76
CA GLN A 41 20.98 -4.03 11.12
C GLN A 41 21.66 -2.91 11.91
N GLU A 42 22.99 -2.78 11.82
CA GLU A 42 23.70 -1.72 12.55
C GLU A 42 23.42 -0.33 11.98
N THR A 43 23.25 -0.21 10.66
CA THR A 43 22.79 1.03 10.02
C THR A 43 21.40 1.42 10.53
N VAL A 44 20.46 0.47 10.55
CA VAL A 44 19.10 0.68 11.10
C VAL A 44 19.13 1.04 12.59
N ASN A 45 19.96 0.37 13.39
CA ASN A 45 20.13 0.70 14.81
C ASN A 45 20.57 2.16 15.04
N ARG A 46 21.39 2.70 14.14
CA ARG A 46 21.89 4.08 14.21
C ARG A 46 20.85 5.06 13.72
N ASP A 47 20.21 4.75 12.60
CA ASP A 47 19.12 5.55 12.04
C ASP A 47 17.98 5.71 13.05
N ALA A 48 17.52 4.60 13.62
CA ALA A 48 16.47 4.59 14.63
C ALA A 48 16.83 5.41 15.88
N ARG A 49 18.08 5.31 16.34
CA ARG A 49 18.57 6.11 17.48
C ARG A 49 18.61 7.61 17.16
N GLU A 50 19.03 7.95 15.94
CA GLU A 50 19.09 9.34 15.48
C GLU A 50 17.69 9.94 15.33
N SER A 51 16.75 9.17 14.79
CA SER A 51 15.33 9.53 14.62
C SER A 51 14.55 9.60 15.94
N GLY A 52 15.07 8.97 17.00
CA GLY A 52 14.43 8.93 18.31
C GLY A 52 13.38 7.83 18.46
N GLU A 53 13.50 6.75 17.69
CA GLU A 53 12.64 5.57 17.79
C GLU A 53 12.71 4.90 19.17
N LEU A 54 11.58 4.34 19.63
CA LEU A 54 11.48 3.60 20.89
C LEU A 54 11.90 2.14 20.72
N GLY A 55 13.08 1.94 20.13
CA GLY A 55 13.64 0.65 19.73
C GLY A 55 13.79 0.60 18.22
N ALA A 56 14.93 0.09 17.75
CA ALA A 56 15.15 -0.13 16.34
C ALA A 56 14.36 -1.37 15.89
N PRO A 57 13.86 -1.43 14.64
CA PRO A 57 13.31 -2.65 14.10
C PRO A 57 14.42 -3.69 13.83
N LYS A 58 14.01 -4.95 13.79
CA LYS A 58 14.87 -6.07 13.42
C LYS A 58 14.98 -6.15 11.90
N VAL A 59 16.18 -6.35 11.37
CA VAL A 59 16.41 -6.56 9.94
C VAL A 59 16.59 -8.03 9.66
N GLU A 60 15.90 -8.53 8.65
CA GLU A 60 15.98 -9.89 8.13
C GLU A 60 16.09 -9.89 6.60
N PHE A 61 16.64 -10.97 6.04
CA PHE A 61 16.52 -11.21 4.60
C PHE A 61 15.30 -12.07 4.32
N GLY A 62 14.47 -11.63 3.38
CA GLY A 62 13.29 -12.33 2.90
C GLY A 62 13.41 -12.72 1.42
N MET A 63 12.63 -13.72 1.01
CA MET A 63 12.42 -14.02 -0.41
C MET A 63 11.20 -13.21 -0.87
N LEU A 64 11.42 -12.01 -1.39
CA LEU A 64 10.32 -11.08 -1.69
C LEU A 64 9.80 -11.26 -3.12
N SER A 65 8.58 -10.77 -3.34
CA SER A 65 7.96 -10.80 -4.66
C SER A 65 8.72 -9.92 -5.65
N ALA A 66 8.69 -10.27 -6.94
CA ALA A 66 9.34 -9.48 -7.98
C ALA A 66 8.84 -8.02 -7.95
N GLY A 67 9.79 -7.07 -7.95
CA GLY A 67 9.54 -5.63 -7.83
C GLY A 67 9.54 -5.10 -6.39
N VAL A 68 9.55 -5.96 -5.38
CA VAL A 68 9.62 -5.57 -3.96
C VAL A 68 11.05 -5.71 -3.47
N SER A 69 11.64 -4.61 -2.99
CA SER A 69 13.03 -4.59 -2.51
C SER A 69 13.12 -4.70 -0.99
N GLY A 70 12.10 -4.20 -0.29
CA GLY A 70 11.93 -4.32 1.14
C GLY A 70 10.46 -4.22 1.54
N GLU A 71 10.18 -4.63 2.76
CA GLU A 71 8.90 -4.41 3.43
C GLU A 71 9.12 -4.32 4.95
N ALA A 72 8.39 -3.43 5.62
CA ALA A 72 8.40 -3.28 7.07
C ALA A 72 7.03 -3.61 7.67
N LYS A 73 7.02 -4.40 8.74
CA LYS A 73 5.81 -4.69 9.51
C LYS A 73 6.13 -5.15 10.92
N ASP A 74 5.37 -4.65 11.90
CA ASP A 74 5.44 -5.12 13.30
C ASP A 74 6.86 -5.07 13.89
N GLY A 75 7.64 -4.04 13.53
CA GLY A 75 9.03 -3.86 13.97
C GLY A 75 10.04 -4.83 13.32
N VAL A 76 9.69 -5.46 12.20
CA VAL A 76 10.61 -6.25 11.38
C VAL A 76 10.69 -5.66 9.98
N ILE A 77 11.91 -5.46 9.50
CA ILE A 77 12.23 -5.08 8.12
C ILE A 77 12.73 -6.34 7.41
N HIS A 78 12.05 -6.74 6.34
CA HIS A 78 12.55 -7.74 5.41
C HIS A 78 13.16 -7.02 4.21
N ILE A 79 14.37 -7.40 3.85
CA ILE A 79 15.05 -6.93 2.64
C ILE A 79 15.19 -8.10 1.67
N ASP A 80 14.92 -7.86 0.39
CA ASP A 80 15.02 -8.91 -0.62
C ASP A 80 16.44 -9.51 -0.65
N TYR A 81 16.50 -10.83 -0.41
CA TYR A 81 17.76 -11.57 -0.33
C TYR A 81 18.54 -11.48 -1.64
N HIS A 82 17.86 -11.68 -2.78
CA HIS A 82 18.52 -11.70 -4.08
C HIS A 82 19.15 -10.33 -4.42
N MET A 83 18.45 -9.24 -4.12
CA MET A 83 18.99 -7.91 -4.30
C MET A 83 20.16 -7.67 -3.33
N ALA A 84 19.95 -7.83 -2.03
CA ALA A 84 20.94 -7.42 -1.03
C ALA A 84 22.17 -8.34 -0.95
N VAL A 85 22.03 -9.62 -1.30
CA VAL A 85 23.09 -10.63 -1.18
C VAL A 85 23.67 -10.99 -2.54
N ASP A 86 22.83 -11.36 -3.49
CA ASP A 86 23.27 -11.87 -4.81
C ASP A 86 23.53 -10.75 -5.83
N GLY A 87 23.04 -9.53 -5.55
CA GLY A 87 23.15 -8.39 -6.46
C GLY A 87 22.25 -8.53 -7.69
N VAL A 88 21.09 -9.16 -7.52
CA VAL A 88 20.16 -9.48 -8.60
C VAL A 88 18.77 -8.99 -8.24
N GLN A 89 18.08 -8.35 -9.17
CA GLN A 89 16.69 -7.92 -8.97
C GLN A 89 15.77 -8.57 -10.00
N SER A 90 14.56 -8.88 -9.56
CA SER A 90 13.49 -9.37 -10.43
C SER A 90 12.38 -8.33 -10.52
N VAL A 91 11.85 -8.11 -11.72
CA VAL A 91 10.70 -7.24 -11.99
C VAL A 91 9.67 -7.99 -12.82
N THR A 92 8.40 -7.67 -12.64
CA THR A 92 7.33 -8.24 -13.47
C THR A 92 7.07 -7.32 -14.65
N TYR A 93 7.27 -7.83 -15.86
CA TYR A 93 6.96 -7.14 -17.12
C TYR A 93 5.99 -7.98 -17.95
N GLU A 94 4.81 -7.43 -18.26
CA GLU A 94 3.74 -8.14 -19.00
C GLU A 94 3.39 -9.53 -18.44
N GLY A 95 3.38 -9.66 -17.12
CA GLY A 95 3.11 -10.93 -16.43
C GLY A 95 4.27 -11.95 -16.48
N ARG A 96 5.46 -11.55 -16.96
CA ARG A 96 6.68 -12.36 -16.94
C ARG A 96 7.69 -11.74 -15.98
N SER A 97 8.32 -12.59 -15.15
CA SER A 97 9.42 -12.16 -14.30
C SER A 97 10.70 -12.04 -15.13
N VAL A 98 11.31 -10.87 -15.13
CA VAL A 98 12.62 -10.59 -15.73
C VAL A 98 13.60 -10.34 -14.60
N THR A 99 14.74 -11.03 -14.65
CA THR A 99 15.77 -10.98 -13.62
C THR A 99 17.06 -10.42 -14.21
N TYR A 100 17.68 -9.44 -13.55
CA TYR A 100 18.91 -8.78 -14.02
C TYR A 100 19.86 -8.46 -12.88
N ALA A 101 21.15 -8.34 -13.19
CA ALA A 101 22.17 -7.96 -12.21
C ALA A 101 22.14 -6.45 -11.95
N ARG A 102 22.28 -6.04 -10.68
CA ARG A 102 22.36 -4.65 -10.21
C ARG A 102 23.80 -4.31 -9.85
N GLU A 103 24.36 -3.30 -10.50
CA GLU A 103 25.75 -2.85 -10.23
C GLU A 103 25.87 -2.08 -8.90
N ASP A 104 24.76 -1.52 -8.43
CA ASP A 104 24.61 -0.66 -7.25
C ASP A 104 23.91 -1.35 -6.08
N TYR A 105 23.82 -2.68 -6.09
CA TYR A 105 23.04 -3.44 -5.10
C TYR A 105 23.45 -3.21 -3.63
N ASN A 106 24.72 -2.88 -3.39
CA ASN A 106 25.23 -2.45 -2.09
C ASN A 106 24.57 -1.16 -1.59
N ILE A 107 24.29 -0.22 -2.50
CA ILE A 107 23.64 1.05 -2.20
C ILE A 107 22.12 0.89 -2.17
N GLN A 108 21.56 0.07 -3.05
CA GLN A 108 20.14 -0.27 -3.00
C GLN A 108 19.78 -0.94 -1.67
N ALA A 109 20.59 -1.88 -1.17
CA ALA A 109 20.39 -2.49 0.15
C ALA A 109 20.44 -1.46 1.30
N LEU A 110 21.38 -0.50 1.25
CA LEU A 110 21.45 0.62 2.22
C LEU A 110 20.18 1.48 2.16
N ASN A 111 19.82 1.94 0.97
CA ASN A 111 18.69 2.83 0.76
C ASN A 111 17.36 2.15 1.17
N THR A 112 17.17 0.88 0.80
CA THR A 112 16.01 0.09 1.23
C THR A 112 15.96 -0.03 2.75
N ALA A 113 17.05 -0.37 3.43
CA ALA A 113 17.05 -0.48 4.89
C ALA A 113 16.65 0.83 5.59
N LEU A 114 17.08 1.98 5.06
CA LEU A 114 16.71 3.30 5.58
C LEU A 114 15.25 3.67 5.26
N HIS A 115 14.76 3.29 4.08
CA HIS A 115 13.37 3.51 3.66
C HIS A 115 12.40 2.72 4.54
N GLU A 116 12.65 1.42 4.71
CA GLU A 116 11.83 0.57 5.57
C GLU A 116 11.91 0.99 7.04
N ASN A 117 13.05 1.50 7.51
CA ASN A 117 13.16 2.08 8.85
C ASN A 117 12.30 3.34 9.01
N ALA A 118 12.21 4.18 7.98
CA ALA A 118 11.33 5.35 8.02
C ALA A 118 9.85 4.94 8.19
N HIS A 119 9.41 3.84 7.57
CA HIS A 119 8.09 3.28 7.82
C HIS A 119 7.91 2.80 9.26
N CYS A 120 8.90 2.11 9.82
CA CYS A 120 8.89 1.70 11.23
C CYS A 120 8.79 2.89 12.20
N TYR A 121 9.47 4.00 11.93
CA TYR A 121 9.35 5.23 12.70
C TYR A 121 7.96 5.87 12.55
N GLN A 122 7.42 5.92 11.33
CA GLN A 122 6.07 6.43 11.06
C GLN A 122 5.00 5.60 11.78
N GLU A 123 5.14 4.28 11.83
CA GLU A 123 4.23 3.39 12.55
C GLU A 123 4.15 3.75 14.04
N GLN A 124 5.30 4.00 14.68
CA GLN A 124 5.37 4.45 16.08
C GLN A 124 4.74 5.84 16.29
N ILE A 125 4.70 6.70 15.27
CA ILE A 125 3.97 7.98 15.35
C ILE A 125 2.46 7.73 15.25
N VAL A 126 2.04 6.88 14.29
CA VAL A 126 0.64 6.57 14.02
C VAL A 126 -0.03 5.91 15.21
N ASP A 127 0.63 4.96 15.87
CA ASP A 127 0.10 4.25 17.04
C ASP A 127 0.19 5.07 18.36
N GLY A 128 0.85 6.23 18.32
CA GLY A 128 1.02 7.15 19.44
C GLY A 128 2.14 6.77 20.42
N THR A 129 2.97 5.79 20.09
CA THR A 129 4.17 5.42 20.84
C THR A 129 5.17 6.58 20.87
N ILE A 130 5.30 7.30 19.75
CA ILE A 130 6.10 8.52 19.61
C ILE A 130 5.19 9.72 19.33
N CYS A 131 5.49 10.84 19.96
CA CYS A 131 4.88 12.13 19.63
C CYS A 131 5.91 13.03 18.97
N ILE A 132 5.61 13.50 17.75
CA ILE A 132 6.39 14.53 17.07
C ILE A 132 5.76 15.91 17.26
N SER A 133 6.56 16.97 17.13
CA SER A 133 6.07 18.35 17.28
C SER A 133 5.22 18.81 16.10
N ASP A 134 5.36 18.19 14.93
CA ASP A 134 4.58 18.52 13.74
C ASP A 134 3.23 17.79 13.77
N SER A 135 2.21 18.50 14.25
CA SER A 135 0.85 17.97 14.32
C SER A 135 0.26 17.70 12.94
N ARG A 136 0.63 18.50 11.92
CA ARG A 136 0.10 18.30 10.56
C ARG A 136 0.64 17.00 10.00
N LEU A 137 1.94 16.77 10.15
CA LEU A 137 2.57 15.55 9.68
C LEU A 137 2.02 14.30 10.37
N THR A 138 1.77 14.40 11.68
CA THR A 138 1.09 13.34 12.44
C THR A 138 -0.27 12.99 11.83
N PHE A 139 -1.08 14.01 11.48
CA PHE A 139 -2.38 13.79 10.86
C PHE A 139 -2.27 13.18 9.46
N GLU A 140 -1.28 13.60 8.67
CA GLU A 140 -1.01 13.04 7.34
C GLU A 140 -0.67 11.55 7.44
N TYR A 141 0.22 11.14 8.35
CA TYR A 141 0.55 9.71 8.56
C TYR A 141 -0.64 8.89 9.04
N GLN A 142 -1.42 9.39 10.00
CA GLN A 142 -2.61 8.69 10.48
C GLN A 142 -3.66 8.51 9.38
N ALA A 143 -3.87 9.53 8.55
CA ALA A 143 -4.81 9.49 7.43
C ALA A 143 -4.35 8.60 6.27
N ASN A 144 -3.05 8.28 6.20
CA ASN A 144 -2.45 7.43 5.18
C ASN A 144 -2.06 6.03 5.72
N SER A 145 -2.72 5.61 6.80
CA SER A 145 -2.67 4.23 7.27
C SER A 145 -3.44 3.28 6.33
N PHE A 146 -3.28 1.96 6.49
CA PHE A 146 -4.04 0.91 5.77
C PHE A 146 -5.54 0.82 6.17
N THR A 147 -6.16 1.95 6.46
CA THR A 147 -7.56 2.03 6.85
C THR A 147 -8.47 2.15 5.63
N GLU A 148 -9.73 1.75 5.80
CA GLU A 148 -10.76 1.85 4.77
C GLU A 148 -11.70 3.02 5.06
N SER A 149 -12.27 3.62 4.02
CA SER A 149 -13.24 4.71 4.15
C SER A 149 -14.30 4.72 3.06
N ALA A 150 -15.45 5.32 3.37
CA ALA A 150 -16.52 5.56 2.41
C ALA A 150 -16.21 6.80 1.54
N VAL A 151 -15.83 6.56 0.29
CA VAL A 151 -15.52 7.58 -0.72
C VAL A 151 -16.78 7.98 -1.47
N LEU A 152 -17.13 9.27 -1.47
CA LEU A 152 -18.23 9.80 -2.27
C LEU A 152 -17.73 10.15 -3.69
N ARG A 153 -18.20 9.40 -4.70
CA ARG A 153 -17.97 9.69 -6.11
C ARG A 153 -19.25 9.53 -6.92
N ASP A 154 -19.48 10.45 -7.85
CA ASP A 154 -20.63 10.42 -8.76
C ASP A 154 -21.99 10.36 -8.03
N GLY A 155 -22.08 10.97 -6.84
CA GLY A 155 -23.28 10.94 -5.99
C GLY A 155 -23.54 9.62 -5.26
N SER A 156 -22.60 8.68 -5.30
CA SER A 156 -22.67 7.38 -4.63
C SER A 156 -21.49 7.15 -3.68
N TYR A 157 -21.73 6.55 -2.52
CA TYR A 157 -20.65 6.11 -1.63
C TYR A 157 -20.13 4.74 -2.06
N ARG A 158 -18.81 4.59 -2.06
CA ARG A 158 -18.07 3.35 -2.37
C ARG A 158 -16.96 3.16 -1.34
N MET A 159 -16.50 1.93 -1.15
CA MET A 159 -15.35 1.69 -0.29
C MET A 159 -14.05 2.05 -1.00
N GLY A 160 -13.14 2.70 -0.28
CA GLY A 160 -11.79 3.03 -0.73
C GLY A 160 -10.76 2.80 0.37
N SER A 161 -9.50 2.71 -0.03
CA SER A 161 -8.34 2.54 0.86
C SER A 161 -7.63 3.88 1.06
N GLN A 162 -7.19 4.14 2.28
CA GLN A 162 -6.40 5.30 2.68
C GLN A 162 -4.93 5.14 2.30
N TYR A 163 -4.50 3.90 2.09
CA TYR A 163 -3.23 3.57 1.49
C TYR A 163 -3.43 3.30 0.00
N LEU A 164 -2.82 4.14 -0.84
CA LEU A 164 -2.89 4.03 -2.28
C LEU A 164 -1.88 2.99 -2.75
N THR A 165 -2.22 2.15 -3.74
CA THR A 165 -1.31 1.10 -4.27
C THR A 165 -0.83 1.36 -5.70
N GLY A 166 -1.37 2.40 -6.36
CA GLY A 166 -0.91 2.89 -7.65
C GLY A 166 -1.52 2.18 -8.87
N GLU A 167 -2.78 1.75 -8.77
CA GLU A 167 -3.45 0.91 -9.77
C GLU A 167 -4.02 1.69 -10.97
N THR A 168 -4.40 2.96 -10.76
CA THR A 168 -5.00 3.78 -11.82
C THR A 168 -3.93 4.38 -12.74
N PRO A 169 -4.30 4.91 -13.92
CA PRO A 169 -3.37 5.72 -14.70
C PRO A 169 -2.83 6.86 -13.85
N ASN A 170 -1.50 6.96 -13.77
CA ASN A 170 -0.77 7.90 -12.89
C ASN A 170 -0.87 7.61 -11.39
N GLY A 171 -1.53 6.52 -10.99
CA GLY A 171 -1.67 6.08 -9.61
C GLY A 171 -0.32 5.86 -8.93
N TYR A 172 0.69 5.39 -9.67
CA TYR A 172 2.05 5.25 -9.13
C TYR A 172 2.63 6.58 -8.59
N CYS A 173 2.31 7.72 -9.20
CA CYS A 173 2.72 9.01 -8.63
C CYS A 173 1.96 9.31 -7.33
N MET A 174 0.70 8.91 -7.20
CA MET A 174 -0.05 9.09 -5.95
C MET A 174 0.46 8.17 -4.85
N TYR A 175 0.78 6.91 -5.18
CA TYR A 175 1.49 5.99 -4.29
C TYR A 175 2.81 6.61 -3.81
N TYR A 176 3.63 7.13 -4.72
CA TYR A 176 4.95 7.67 -4.36
C TYR A 176 4.87 8.92 -3.46
N PHE A 177 3.85 9.77 -3.65
CA PHE A 177 3.72 11.07 -2.97
C PHE A 177 2.69 11.10 -1.83
N GLN A 178 2.06 9.98 -1.48
CA GLN A 178 1.32 9.86 -0.22
C GLN A 178 2.29 9.98 0.97
N ALA A 179 1.84 10.53 2.09
CA ALA A 179 2.73 11.03 3.13
C ALA A 179 3.73 10.00 3.66
N THR A 180 3.32 8.75 3.88
CA THR A 180 4.22 7.71 4.42
C THR A 180 5.34 7.38 3.44
N GLU A 181 4.99 7.11 2.17
CA GLU A 181 5.95 6.81 1.09
C GLU A 181 6.84 8.01 0.75
N ARG A 182 6.24 9.20 0.58
CA ARG A 182 6.92 10.46 0.24
C ARG A 182 8.09 10.70 1.17
N ASP A 183 7.83 10.63 2.47
CA ASP A 183 8.83 10.93 3.47
C ASP A 183 9.84 9.79 3.63
N ALA A 184 9.43 8.53 3.44
CA ALA A 184 10.34 7.38 3.45
C ALA A 184 11.35 7.43 2.29
N TYR A 185 10.88 7.67 1.06
CA TYR A 185 11.76 7.89 -0.11
C TYR A 185 12.71 9.06 0.12
N ARG A 186 12.17 10.22 0.53
CA ARG A 186 12.96 11.42 0.75
C ARG A 186 14.02 11.24 1.84
N TRP A 187 13.65 10.61 2.96
CA TRP A 187 14.54 10.34 4.08
C TRP A 187 15.69 9.43 3.67
N ALA A 188 15.36 8.29 3.07
CA ALA A 188 16.33 7.29 2.63
C ALA A 188 17.31 7.84 1.61
N GLU A 189 16.82 8.56 0.59
CA GLU A 189 17.67 9.14 -0.45
C GLU A 189 18.59 10.23 0.10
N ILE A 190 18.10 11.11 0.99
CA ILE A 190 18.94 12.16 1.61
C ILE A 190 20.07 11.53 2.43
N LYS A 191 19.74 10.55 3.27
CA LYS A 191 20.74 9.89 4.12
C LYS A 191 21.73 9.06 3.32
N THR A 192 21.25 8.30 2.34
CA THR A 192 22.11 7.55 1.42
C THR A 192 23.07 8.49 0.70
N ASN A 193 22.56 9.59 0.12
CA ASN A 193 23.41 10.56 -0.57
C ASN A 193 24.44 11.23 0.35
N HIS A 194 24.08 11.55 1.59
CA HIS A 194 25.04 12.08 2.57
C HIS A 194 26.18 11.08 2.83
N ILE A 195 25.83 9.81 3.09
CA ILE A 195 26.82 8.75 3.28
C ILE A 195 27.72 8.60 2.04
N LEU A 196 27.13 8.60 0.84
CA LEU A 196 27.90 8.48 -0.41
C LEU A 196 28.84 9.67 -0.61
N GLN A 197 28.41 10.90 -0.34
CA GLN A 197 29.26 12.09 -0.44
C GLN A 197 30.50 11.98 0.47
N GLU A 198 30.31 11.56 1.73
CA GLU A 198 31.43 11.35 2.66
C GLU A 198 32.40 10.26 2.18
N LEU A 199 31.87 9.18 1.58
CA LEU A 199 32.69 8.11 1.02
C LEU A 199 33.44 8.55 -0.23
N GLU A 200 32.79 9.30 -1.12
CA GLU A 200 33.38 9.84 -2.35
C GLU A 200 34.50 10.83 -2.05
N ASP A 201 34.29 11.72 -1.08
CA ASP A 201 35.32 12.67 -0.63
C ASP A 201 36.59 11.97 -0.12
N LYS A 202 36.43 10.79 0.48
CA LYS A 202 37.51 10.04 1.12
C LYS A 202 38.19 9.02 0.21
N PHE A 203 37.43 8.38 -0.67
CA PHE A 203 37.87 7.22 -1.46
C PHE A 203 37.74 7.40 -2.98
N GLY A 204 37.06 8.47 -3.42
CA GLY A 204 36.68 8.69 -4.81
C GLY A 204 35.39 7.96 -5.20
N VAL A 205 34.88 8.27 -6.38
CA VAL A 205 33.65 7.68 -6.94
C VAL A 205 33.91 6.22 -7.35
N GLU A 206 33.05 5.31 -6.90
CA GLU A 206 33.04 3.90 -7.31
C GLU A 206 31.94 3.63 -8.35
N PRO A 207 32.07 2.58 -9.20
CA PRO A 207 31.04 2.24 -10.18
C PRO A 207 29.63 2.10 -9.60
N SER A 208 29.50 1.47 -8.42
CA SER A 208 28.20 1.33 -7.75
C SER A 208 27.57 2.67 -7.34
N PHE A 209 28.39 3.68 -7.02
CA PHE A 209 27.87 5.00 -6.63
C PHE A 209 27.38 5.76 -7.86
N ALA A 210 28.14 5.70 -8.95
CA ALA A 210 27.74 6.28 -10.23
C ALA A 210 26.49 5.61 -10.80
N ALA A 211 26.36 4.29 -10.67
CA ALA A 211 25.18 3.55 -11.09
C ALA A 211 23.93 3.97 -10.28
N TYR A 212 24.05 4.08 -8.95
CA TYR A 212 22.96 4.58 -8.10
C TYR A 212 22.57 6.03 -8.43
N ALA A 213 23.55 6.92 -8.64
CA ALA A 213 23.28 8.30 -9.03
C ALA A 213 22.48 8.38 -10.34
N LYS A 214 22.81 7.53 -11.33
CA LYS A 214 22.07 7.43 -12.59
C LYS A 214 20.65 6.90 -12.41
N ASP A 215 20.45 5.96 -11.48
CA ASP A 215 19.10 5.47 -11.12
C ASP A 215 18.26 6.62 -10.54
N LEU A 216 18.83 7.44 -9.65
CA LEU A 216 18.14 8.60 -9.06
C LEU A 216 17.76 9.68 -10.08
N GLU A 217 18.54 9.86 -11.15
CA GLU A 217 18.20 10.81 -12.23
C GLU A 217 16.88 10.47 -12.93
N VAL A 218 16.45 9.21 -12.87
CA VAL A 218 15.24 8.72 -13.53
C VAL A 218 14.14 8.37 -12.53
N ASN A 219 14.51 7.69 -11.44
CA ASN A 219 13.60 7.05 -10.50
C ASN A 219 13.62 7.67 -9.09
N GLY A 220 14.53 8.61 -8.83
CA GLY A 220 14.66 9.26 -7.53
C GLY A 220 13.58 10.30 -7.26
N TYR A 221 13.49 10.75 -6.01
CA TYR A 221 12.45 11.67 -5.54
C TYR A 221 12.30 12.91 -6.41
N GLN A 222 13.41 13.59 -6.73
CA GLN A 222 13.37 14.83 -7.54
C GLN A 222 12.90 14.59 -8.98
N ALA A 223 13.29 13.46 -9.59
CA ALA A 223 12.87 13.10 -10.94
C ALA A 223 11.37 12.77 -10.96
N MET A 224 10.91 12.01 -9.96
CA MET A 224 9.50 11.68 -9.76
C MET A 224 8.65 12.91 -9.47
N GLU A 225 9.15 13.87 -8.69
CA GLU A 225 8.45 15.12 -8.36
C GLU A 225 8.23 15.94 -9.64
N GLN A 226 9.30 16.15 -10.42
CA GLN A 226 9.20 16.86 -11.71
C GLN A 226 8.22 16.19 -12.68
N ARG A 227 8.20 14.85 -12.71
CA ARG A 227 7.26 14.08 -13.51
C ARG A 227 5.83 14.30 -13.02
N ALA A 228 5.57 14.20 -11.73
CA ALA A 228 4.24 14.39 -11.15
C ALA A 228 3.71 15.80 -11.39
N LEU A 229 4.51 16.84 -11.14
CA LEU A 229 4.12 18.24 -11.36
C LEU A 229 3.71 18.50 -12.83
N LYS A 230 4.40 17.88 -13.78
CA LYS A 230 4.08 17.99 -15.21
C LYS A 230 2.87 17.15 -15.61
N LEU A 231 2.73 15.96 -15.02
CA LEU A 231 1.67 15.00 -15.34
C LEU A 231 0.30 15.47 -14.87
N PHE A 232 0.25 16.08 -13.68
CA PHE A 232 -0.97 16.61 -13.08
C PHE A 232 -1.20 18.10 -13.34
N ASP A 233 -0.24 18.79 -13.97
CA ASP A 233 -0.25 20.25 -14.19
C ASP A 233 -0.63 21.05 -12.92
N ASN A 234 -0.19 20.56 -11.75
CA ASN A 234 -0.52 21.13 -10.45
C ASN A 234 0.76 21.33 -9.61
N PRO A 235 1.17 22.59 -9.33
CA PRO A 235 2.35 22.88 -8.51
C PRO A 235 2.19 22.49 -7.04
N ASN A 236 0.97 22.23 -6.57
CA ASN A 236 0.63 21.83 -5.21
C ASN A 236 0.20 20.35 -5.12
N PHE A 237 0.53 19.54 -6.13
CA PHE A 237 0.09 18.14 -6.22
C PHE A 237 0.24 17.35 -4.91
N GLU A 238 1.43 17.35 -4.30
CA GLU A 238 1.68 16.62 -3.05
C GLU A 238 0.78 17.10 -1.90
N ALA A 239 0.57 18.42 -1.79
CA ALA A 239 -0.24 19.01 -0.74
C ALA A 239 -1.72 18.69 -0.92
N ASP A 240 -2.23 18.78 -2.16
CA ASP A 240 -3.61 18.45 -2.48
C ASP A 240 -3.88 16.94 -2.28
N LEU A 241 -2.98 16.08 -2.75
CA LEU A 241 -3.06 14.62 -2.56
C LEU A 241 -3.24 14.25 -1.08
N ASN A 242 -2.33 14.72 -0.22
CA ASN A 242 -2.37 14.40 1.20
C ASN A 242 -3.53 15.07 1.93
N GLN A 243 -3.96 16.25 1.48
CA GLN A 243 -5.15 16.93 2.02
C GLN A 243 -6.45 16.19 1.65
N VAL A 244 -6.54 15.57 0.48
CA VAL A 244 -7.68 14.71 0.10
C VAL A 244 -7.77 13.50 1.03
N LEU A 245 -6.65 12.80 1.27
CA LEU A 245 -6.60 11.67 2.20
C LEU A 245 -7.03 12.10 3.62
N CYS A 246 -6.51 13.23 4.11
CA CYS A 246 -6.92 13.80 5.39
C CYS A 246 -8.42 14.14 5.42
N ASN A 247 -8.94 14.79 4.37
CA ASN A 247 -10.37 15.12 4.28
C ASN A 247 -11.24 13.86 4.37
N GLN A 248 -10.83 12.81 3.68
CA GLN A 248 -11.58 11.55 3.65
C GLN A 248 -11.50 10.77 4.97
N TYR A 249 -10.35 10.80 5.64
CA TYR A 249 -10.15 10.13 6.93
C TYR A 249 -10.82 10.86 8.10
N TYR A 250 -10.66 12.19 8.19
CA TYR A 250 -11.18 13.00 9.30
C TYR A 250 -12.59 13.56 9.06
N GLY A 251 -13.16 13.35 7.86
CA GLY A 251 -14.46 13.94 7.49
C GLY A 251 -14.41 15.47 7.37
N THR A 252 -13.25 16.03 7.02
CA THR A 252 -13.08 17.47 6.80
C THR A 252 -13.31 17.84 5.33
N ASN A 253 -13.43 19.14 5.06
CA ASN A 253 -13.67 19.66 3.71
C ASN A 253 -12.75 20.86 3.41
N PHE A 254 -11.46 20.70 3.69
CA PHE A 254 -10.47 21.70 3.32
C PHE A 254 -10.35 21.78 1.79
N PRO A 255 -10.18 22.98 1.23
CA PRO A 255 -10.12 23.16 -0.22
C PRO A 255 -8.88 22.46 -0.79
N VAL A 256 -9.08 21.78 -1.92
CA VAL A 256 -8.07 21.08 -2.72
C VAL A 256 -8.39 21.30 -4.20
N ASP A 257 -7.42 21.05 -5.07
CA ASP A 257 -7.69 20.98 -6.50
C ASP A 257 -8.71 19.87 -6.82
N ARG A 258 -9.72 20.20 -7.64
CA ARG A 258 -10.84 19.29 -7.95
C ARG A 258 -10.40 18.09 -8.77
N GLU A 259 -9.47 18.28 -9.71
CA GLU A 259 -9.01 17.20 -10.57
C GLU A 259 -8.14 16.22 -9.77
N ILE A 260 -7.32 16.73 -8.85
CA ILE A 260 -6.60 15.91 -7.89
C ILE A 260 -7.56 15.15 -6.97
N GLU A 261 -8.57 15.81 -6.40
CA GLU A 261 -9.55 15.15 -5.54
C GLU A 261 -10.26 14.00 -6.25
N GLU A 262 -10.72 14.21 -7.49
CA GLU A 262 -11.34 13.15 -8.30
C GLU A 262 -10.37 12.02 -8.63
N ALA A 263 -9.10 12.33 -8.90
CA ALA A 263 -8.07 11.35 -9.23
C ALA A 263 -7.69 10.49 -8.01
N VAL A 264 -7.48 11.11 -6.85
CA VAL A 264 -7.17 10.42 -5.59
C VAL A 264 -8.33 9.52 -5.17
N LYS A 265 -9.57 10.02 -5.19
CA LYS A 265 -10.75 9.20 -4.86
C LYS A 265 -10.92 7.99 -5.80
N ARG A 266 -10.56 8.13 -7.09
CA ARG A 266 -10.52 7.00 -8.03
C ARG A 266 -9.44 5.98 -7.65
N GLU A 267 -8.25 6.44 -7.29
CA GLU A 267 -7.17 5.58 -6.83
C GLU A 267 -7.57 4.83 -5.55
N MET A 268 -8.13 5.52 -4.55
CA MET A 268 -8.59 4.90 -3.29
C MET A 268 -9.51 3.69 -3.53
N GLU A 269 -10.48 3.82 -4.45
CA GLU A 269 -11.37 2.70 -4.81
C GLU A 269 -10.64 1.57 -5.55
N ALA A 270 -9.65 1.89 -6.37
CA ALA A 270 -8.87 0.89 -7.11
C ALA A 270 -7.92 0.14 -6.18
N SER A 271 -7.23 0.85 -5.28
CA SER A 271 -6.36 0.30 -4.25
C SER A 271 -7.14 -0.62 -3.30
N TYR A 272 -8.35 -0.23 -2.89
CA TYR A 272 -9.22 -1.10 -2.10
C TYR A 272 -9.53 -2.43 -2.81
N ARG A 273 -9.93 -2.39 -4.09
CA ARG A 273 -10.20 -3.60 -4.87
C ARG A 273 -8.96 -4.50 -5.01
N LYS A 274 -7.78 -3.89 -5.18
CA LYS A 274 -6.51 -4.61 -5.26
C LYS A 274 -6.20 -5.33 -3.96
N LEU A 275 -6.21 -4.62 -2.84
CA LEU A 275 -5.92 -5.16 -1.52
C LEU A 275 -6.92 -6.28 -1.16
N GLN A 276 -8.21 -6.08 -1.43
CA GLN A 276 -9.22 -7.12 -1.22
C GLN A 276 -8.92 -8.41 -2.02
N SER A 277 -8.52 -8.27 -3.28
CA SER A 277 -8.16 -9.43 -4.11
C SER A 277 -6.92 -10.16 -3.58
N GLN A 278 -5.93 -9.42 -3.07
CA GLN A 278 -4.73 -10.01 -2.47
C GLN A 278 -5.07 -10.81 -1.21
N TYR A 279 -5.89 -10.26 -0.31
CA TYR A 279 -6.35 -10.99 0.88
C TYR A 279 -7.07 -12.29 0.51
N GLU A 280 -7.95 -12.27 -0.48
CA GLU A 280 -8.64 -13.48 -0.94
C GLU A 280 -7.70 -14.53 -1.56
N GLU A 281 -6.61 -14.10 -2.19
CA GLU A 281 -5.60 -15.00 -2.75
C GLU A 281 -4.71 -15.61 -1.65
N GLU A 282 -4.34 -14.81 -0.64
CA GLU A 282 -3.59 -15.27 0.53
C GLU A 282 -4.39 -16.30 1.35
N GLU A 283 -5.67 -16.05 1.62
CA GLU A 283 -6.55 -17.01 2.29
C GLU A 283 -6.64 -18.35 1.52
N LYS A 284 -6.69 -18.27 0.18
CA LYS A 284 -6.70 -19.47 -0.67
C LYS A 284 -5.38 -20.23 -0.62
N LYS A 285 -4.24 -19.53 -0.64
CA LYS A 285 -2.91 -20.14 -0.51
C LYS A 285 -2.74 -20.83 0.85
N GLN A 286 -3.10 -20.14 1.93
CA GLN A 286 -3.02 -20.67 3.29
C GLN A 286 -3.92 -21.90 3.49
N CYS A 287 -5.14 -21.90 2.91
CA CYS A 287 -6.02 -23.07 2.90
C CYS A 287 -5.50 -24.23 2.05
N SER A 288 -4.66 -23.97 1.05
CA SER A 288 -4.06 -25.01 0.20
C SER A 288 -2.81 -25.63 0.81
N GLU A 289 -1.98 -24.84 1.49
CA GLU A 289 -0.76 -25.31 2.18
C GLU A 289 -1.13 -26.20 3.38
N ASN A 290 -2.15 -25.83 4.15
CA ASN A 290 -2.69 -26.67 5.24
C ASN A 290 -3.21 -28.03 4.76
N LYS A 291 -3.66 -28.15 3.49
CA LYS A 291 -4.12 -29.42 2.89
C LYS A 291 -2.98 -30.30 2.37
N GLU A 292 -1.80 -29.73 2.14
CA GLU A 292 -0.59 -30.48 1.76
C GLU A 292 0.13 -31.01 3.01
N GLU A 293 0.16 -30.26 4.11
CA GLU A 293 0.65 -30.74 5.41
C GLU A 293 -0.22 -31.88 6.00
N GLU A 294 -1.55 -31.84 5.81
CA GLU A 294 -2.46 -32.93 6.22
C GLU A 294 -2.23 -34.27 5.46
N LYS A 295 -1.43 -34.28 4.38
CA LYS A 295 -1.10 -35.51 3.64
C LYS A 295 0.19 -36.20 4.10
N GLU A 296 1.00 -35.59 4.96
CA GLU A 296 2.24 -36.21 5.46
C GLU A 296 2.11 -36.86 6.85
N ASP A 297 1.07 -36.53 7.64
CA ASP A 297 0.90 -37.05 9.00
C ASP A 297 -0.37 -37.90 9.21
N GLU A 298 -0.60 -38.91 8.36
CA GLU A 298 -1.42 -40.06 8.77
C GLU A 298 -0.62 -40.98 9.69
N LYS A 299 -0.42 -40.57 10.96
CA LYS A 299 -0.32 -41.46 12.14
C LYS A 299 -0.24 -40.67 13.45
N GLY A 300 -1.40 -40.43 14.06
CA GLY A 300 -1.52 -40.45 15.51
C GLY A 300 -2.15 -39.21 16.15
N GLU A 301 -3.38 -39.43 16.63
CA GLU A 301 -4.10 -38.68 17.67
C GLU A 301 -4.51 -37.23 17.37
N GLU A 302 -5.80 -37.13 17.00
CA GLU A 302 -6.64 -35.93 17.01
C GLU A 302 -6.35 -35.03 18.22
N LYS A 303 -5.76 -33.86 17.96
CA LYS A 303 -6.04 -32.65 18.73
C LYS A 303 -6.48 -31.55 17.78
N ASN A 304 -7.78 -31.51 17.62
CA ASN A 304 -8.56 -30.45 17.03
C ASN A 304 -8.20 -29.10 17.69
N MET A 305 -7.52 -28.21 16.97
CA MET A 305 -7.42 -26.80 17.29
C MET A 305 -7.84 -26.01 16.05
N GLY A 306 -9.11 -26.18 15.66
CA GLY A 306 -9.73 -25.36 14.62
C GLY A 306 -9.76 -23.89 15.04
N PHE A 307 -9.21 -23.03 14.19
CA PHE A 307 -9.44 -21.59 14.27
C PHE A 307 -10.87 -21.33 13.76
N ASP A 308 -11.77 -21.04 14.69
CA ASP A 308 -13.17 -20.68 14.42
C ASP A 308 -13.20 -19.18 14.11
N THR A 309 -13.05 -18.79 12.84
CA THR A 309 -13.34 -17.40 12.41
C THR A 309 -14.85 -17.20 12.40
N LYS A 310 -15.41 -16.94 13.58
CA LYS A 310 -16.81 -16.53 13.66
C LYS A 310 -16.99 -15.21 12.91
N PRO A 311 -17.97 -15.13 12.00
CA PRO A 311 -18.39 -13.85 11.43
C PRO A 311 -18.68 -12.88 12.57
N VAL A 312 -18.15 -11.66 12.48
CA VAL A 312 -18.42 -10.61 13.48
C VAL A 312 -19.93 -10.51 13.63
N SER A 313 -20.42 -10.77 14.83
CA SER A 313 -21.84 -10.72 15.08
C SER A 313 -22.34 -9.29 14.90
N LEU A 314 -23.60 -9.13 14.49
CA LEU A 314 -24.26 -7.83 14.45
C LEU A 314 -24.11 -7.08 15.79
N GLU A 315 -24.03 -7.81 16.91
CA GLU A 315 -23.79 -7.27 18.24
C GLU A 315 -22.38 -6.65 18.39
N GLU A 316 -21.33 -7.30 17.88
CA GLU A 316 -19.94 -6.81 17.92
C GLU A 316 -19.71 -5.64 16.94
N TYR A 317 -20.30 -5.71 15.74
CA TYR A 317 -20.29 -4.60 14.78
C TYR A 317 -21.00 -3.36 15.36
N ASN A 318 -22.15 -3.58 16.01
CA ASN A 318 -22.88 -2.54 16.73
C ASN A 318 -22.08 -1.94 17.89
N GLN A 319 -21.31 -2.74 18.62
CA GLN A 319 -20.49 -2.25 19.74
C GLN A 319 -19.37 -1.33 19.25
N THR A 320 -18.68 -1.68 18.16
CA THR A 320 -17.58 -0.87 17.60
C THR A 320 -18.07 0.47 17.07
N LEU A 321 -19.19 0.48 16.35
CA LEU A 321 -19.76 1.74 15.84
C LEU A 321 -20.36 2.60 16.95
N ARG A 322 -21.01 2.00 17.97
CA ARG A 322 -21.46 2.74 19.16
C ARG A 322 -20.29 3.35 19.94
N LYS A 323 -19.16 2.65 20.01
CA LYS A 323 -17.93 3.19 20.60
C LYS A 323 -17.46 4.41 19.81
N SER A 324 -17.43 4.34 18.48
CA SER A 324 -17.08 5.48 17.62
C SER A 324 -17.99 6.71 17.83
N VAL A 325 -19.30 6.51 17.93
CA VAL A 325 -20.26 7.61 18.22
C VAL A 325 -20.06 8.19 19.63
N ASN A 326 -19.79 7.35 20.64
CA ASN A 326 -19.51 7.81 22.01
C ASN A 326 -18.18 8.55 22.12
N ASP A 327 -17.16 8.13 21.38
CA ASP A 327 -15.85 8.79 21.33
C ASP A 327 -16.00 10.16 20.64
N TYR A 328 -16.75 10.23 19.53
CA TYR A 328 -17.12 11.48 18.88
C TYR A 328 -17.91 12.44 19.79
N TYR A 329 -18.91 11.93 20.53
CA TYR A 329 -19.67 12.74 21.49
C TYR A 329 -18.78 13.31 22.60
N THR A 330 -17.86 12.50 23.11
CA THR A 330 -16.92 12.90 24.15
C THR A 330 -15.98 13.99 23.63
N HIS A 331 -15.55 13.89 22.38
CA HIS A 331 -14.75 14.91 21.70
C HIS A 331 -15.54 16.21 21.48
N ALA A 332 -16.71 16.14 20.84
CA ALA A 332 -17.55 17.30 20.52
C ALA A 332 -17.98 18.09 21.78
N LYS A 333 -18.21 17.39 22.91
CA LYS A 333 -18.54 18.01 24.19
C LYS A 333 -17.37 18.77 24.83
N ASN A 334 -16.13 18.38 24.53
CA ASN A 334 -14.92 18.96 25.12
C ASN A 334 -14.24 19.97 24.19
N ASP A 335 -14.75 20.16 22.97
CA ASP A 335 -14.25 21.14 22.00
C ASP A 335 -14.66 22.57 22.43
N PRO A 336 -13.70 23.47 22.73
CA PRO A 336 -14.00 24.84 23.16
C PRO A 336 -14.54 25.74 22.04
N SER A 337 -14.47 25.30 20.78
CA SER A 337 -15.02 26.02 19.61
C SER A 337 -16.47 25.65 19.29
N MET A 338 -17.02 24.63 19.96
CA MET A 338 -18.33 24.08 19.69
C MET A 338 -19.29 24.33 20.85
N SER A 339 -20.51 24.79 20.57
CA SER A 339 -21.52 24.90 21.62
C SER A 339 -22.04 23.53 22.02
N ARG A 340 -22.57 23.43 23.25
CA ARG A 340 -23.14 22.17 23.76
C ARG A 340 -24.30 21.69 22.90
N GLU A 341 -25.09 22.60 22.37
CA GLU A 341 -26.21 22.31 21.47
C GLU A 341 -25.74 21.82 20.09
N GLU A 342 -24.62 22.35 19.56
CA GLU A 342 -24.01 21.87 18.32
C GLU A 342 -23.39 20.48 18.47
N ALA A 343 -22.72 20.22 19.60
CA ALA A 343 -22.17 18.90 19.91
C ALA A 343 -23.26 17.82 20.00
N ILE A 344 -24.41 18.15 20.59
CA ILE A 344 -25.57 17.24 20.67
C ILE A 344 -26.16 17.00 19.28
N ARG A 345 -26.28 18.04 18.45
CA ARG A 345 -26.83 17.94 17.09
C ARG A 345 -25.93 17.12 16.17
N SER A 346 -24.62 17.39 16.13
CA SER A 346 -23.69 16.66 15.26
C SER A 346 -23.53 15.20 15.69
N THR A 347 -23.58 14.93 17.01
CA THR A 347 -23.61 13.56 17.52
C THR A 347 -24.90 12.84 17.14
N GLY A 348 -26.04 13.54 17.11
CA GLY A 348 -27.31 13.01 16.62
C GLY A 348 -27.25 12.63 15.14
N GLU A 349 -26.69 13.50 14.29
CA GLU A 349 -26.49 13.23 12.85
C GLU A 349 -25.54 12.03 12.63
N MET A 350 -24.50 11.88 13.44
CA MET A 350 -23.63 10.69 13.43
C MET A 350 -24.34 9.42 13.91
N ALA A 351 -25.23 9.54 14.91
CA ALA A 351 -26.05 8.42 15.37
C ALA A 351 -27.07 7.96 14.32
N GLU A 352 -27.61 8.87 13.52
CA GLU A 352 -28.49 8.54 12.38
C GLU A 352 -27.72 7.78 11.29
N LYS A 353 -26.51 8.25 10.93
CA LYS A 353 -25.61 7.52 10.00
C LYS A 353 -25.22 6.13 10.53
N TYR A 354 -25.05 5.99 11.85
CA TYR A 354 -24.86 4.68 12.49
C TYR A 354 -26.06 3.76 12.26
N LEU A 355 -27.29 4.26 12.45
CA LEU A 355 -28.50 3.45 12.23
C LEU A 355 -28.62 3.02 10.76
N GLU A 356 -28.32 3.90 9.82
CA GLU A 356 -28.32 3.59 8.38
C GLU A 356 -27.26 2.52 8.01
N ALA A 357 -26.05 2.61 8.59
CA ALA A 357 -24.98 1.64 8.36
C ALA A 357 -25.31 0.26 8.95
N VAL A 358 -25.98 0.21 10.10
CA VAL A 358 -26.44 -1.03 10.72
C VAL A 358 -27.55 -1.68 9.89
N GLU A 359 -28.52 -0.90 9.42
CA GLU A 359 -29.58 -1.41 8.53
C GLU A 359 -29.01 -1.95 7.22
N ALA A 360 -28.01 -1.29 6.63
CA ALA A 360 -27.32 -1.76 5.42
C ALA A 360 -26.54 -3.06 5.66
N PHE A 361 -25.90 -3.20 6.82
CA PHE A 361 -25.18 -4.41 7.21
C PHE A 361 -26.13 -5.58 7.52
N GLU A 362 -27.29 -5.32 8.15
CA GLU A 362 -28.34 -6.32 8.33
C GLU A 362 -28.91 -6.79 6.98
N ALA A 363 -29.09 -5.86 6.03
CA ALA A 363 -29.55 -6.18 4.69
C ALA A 363 -28.53 -7.06 3.92
N SER A 364 -27.23 -6.81 4.07
CA SER A 364 -26.18 -7.60 3.40
C SER A 364 -26.03 -9.01 3.99
N GLN A 365 -26.13 -9.15 5.32
CA GLN A 365 -26.15 -10.45 6.01
C GLN A 365 -27.37 -11.29 5.59
N ASN A 366 -28.55 -10.67 5.49
CA ASN A 366 -29.76 -11.35 5.02
C ASN A 366 -29.69 -11.75 3.54
N ALA A 367 -29.01 -10.96 2.70
CA ALA A 367 -28.77 -11.30 1.29
C ALA A 367 -27.79 -12.48 1.14
N GLN A 368 -26.79 -12.61 2.01
CA GLN A 368 -25.85 -13.74 2.02
C GLN A 368 -26.50 -15.05 2.50
N GLN A 369 -27.45 -15.00 3.44
CA GLN A 369 -28.23 -16.20 3.84
C GLN A 369 -29.24 -16.65 2.77
N GLY A 370 -29.68 -15.77 1.87
CA GLY A 370 -30.61 -16.10 0.78
C GLY A 370 -30.01 -16.89 -0.38
N ILE A 371 -28.68 -17.02 -0.47
CA ILE A 371 -27.98 -17.65 -1.62
C ILE A 371 -27.56 -19.11 -1.32
N THR A 372 -27.66 -19.56 -0.07
CA THR A 372 -27.34 -20.95 0.35
C THR A 372 -28.57 -21.71 0.84
N GLY A 373 -29.57 -21.89 -0.03
CA GLY A 373 -30.87 -22.42 0.39
C GLY A 373 -31.71 -23.18 -0.62
N GLU A 374 -31.15 -23.98 -1.54
CA GLU A 374 -31.91 -25.04 -2.24
C GLU A 374 -31.01 -26.27 -2.48
N GLY A 375 -31.27 -27.48 -1.98
CA GLY A 375 -32.34 -27.97 -1.10
C GLY A 375 -32.13 -29.46 -0.74
N SER A 376 -32.97 -29.99 0.15
CA SER A 376 -33.39 -31.41 0.17
C SER A 376 -34.55 -31.66 1.14
N GLY A 377 -35.73 -31.92 0.57
CA GLY A 377 -36.64 -33.01 0.97
C GLY A 377 -37.36 -32.97 2.33
N GLY A 378 -38.67 -32.72 2.30
CA GLY A 378 -39.56 -33.05 3.43
C GLY A 378 -41.05 -32.78 3.16
N VAL A 379 -41.73 -33.72 2.51
CA VAL A 379 -43.18 -33.74 2.26
C VAL A 379 -44.00 -33.76 3.55
N THR A 380 -45.03 -32.92 3.65
CA THR A 380 -46.43 -33.12 4.13
C THR A 380 -47.04 -31.71 4.26
N GLY A 381 -48.23 -31.32 3.79
CA GLY A 381 -49.48 -31.95 3.41
C GLY A 381 -50.58 -30.97 3.86
N GLY A 382 -51.36 -30.39 2.94
CA GLY A 382 -52.52 -29.55 3.30
C GLY A 382 -52.90 -28.45 2.31
N VAL A 383 -53.76 -28.78 1.35
CA VAL A 383 -54.64 -27.87 0.56
C VAL A 383 -55.95 -27.71 1.39
N PRO A 384 -56.88 -26.72 1.23
CA PRO A 384 -57.18 -25.81 0.11
C PRO A 384 -57.37 -24.32 0.59
N ALA A 385 -57.80 -23.29 -0.17
CA ALA A 385 -58.72 -23.21 -1.30
C ALA A 385 -58.70 -21.78 -1.92
N GLU A 386 -59.10 -21.72 -3.21
CA GLU A 386 -59.92 -20.66 -3.87
C GLU A 386 -59.31 -19.26 -4.10
N GLU A 387 -59.50 -18.54 -5.22
CA GLU A 387 -60.32 -18.69 -6.43
C GLU A 387 -59.87 -17.64 -7.49
N ASN A 388 -60.23 -17.88 -8.76
CA ASN A 388 -60.39 -16.93 -9.89
C ASN A 388 -59.13 -16.29 -10.50
N GLY A 389 -58.72 -16.58 -11.74
CA GLY A 389 -59.49 -16.49 -12.99
C GLY A 389 -59.53 -15.02 -13.43
N VAL A 390 -58.85 -14.58 -14.49
CA VAL A 390 -59.34 -14.64 -15.89
C VAL A 390 -58.24 -14.10 -16.83
N ASN A 391 -58.16 -14.75 -17.97
CA ASN A 391 -57.44 -14.48 -19.22
C ASN A 391 -57.90 -13.20 -19.95
N ASP A 392 -56.99 -12.51 -20.64
CA ASP A 392 -57.29 -12.03 -22.01
C ASP A 392 -56.01 -11.81 -22.84
N SER A 393 -56.12 -12.09 -24.14
CA SER A 393 -55.06 -12.16 -25.16
C SER A 393 -55.27 -11.10 -26.25
N GLY A 394 -54.21 -10.77 -26.99
CA GLY A 394 -54.25 -10.08 -28.30
C GLY A 394 -53.35 -8.86 -28.32
N VAL A 395 -52.09 -8.91 -28.81
CA VAL A 395 -51.63 -9.05 -30.22
C VAL A 395 -52.25 -8.00 -31.15
N THR A 396 -51.42 -7.07 -31.66
CA THR A 396 -51.03 -6.93 -33.08
C THR A 396 -50.17 -5.67 -33.32
N GLU A 397 -49.00 -5.89 -33.97
CA GLU A 397 -48.43 -5.20 -35.17
C GLU A 397 -48.05 -3.71 -35.05
N ASP A 398 -46.76 -3.35 -35.11
CA ASP A 398 -45.84 -3.28 -36.27
C ASP A 398 -46.14 -2.14 -37.25
N SER A 399 -45.17 -1.23 -37.42
CA SER A 399 -44.52 -0.85 -38.70
C SER A 399 -44.17 0.64 -38.88
N GLY A 400 -42.95 0.88 -39.38
CA GLY A 400 -42.52 2.04 -40.18
C GLY A 400 -41.64 3.07 -39.44
N ILE A 401 -40.29 3.08 -39.53
CA ILE A 401 -39.39 3.28 -40.71
C ILE A 401 -39.73 4.63 -41.39
N SER A 402 -38.86 5.65 -41.52
CA SER A 402 -37.50 5.64 -42.09
C SER A 402 -36.79 7.01 -41.98
N ASN A 403 -35.45 6.95 -41.91
CA ASN A 403 -34.41 7.75 -42.60
C ASN A 403 -34.46 9.29 -42.65
N GLY A 404 -33.34 10.01 -42.53
CA GLY A 404 -31.94 9.60 -42.54
C GLY A 404 -31.04 10.83 -42.68
N GLY A 405 -29.75 10.63 -42.39
CA GLY A 405 -28.70 11.63 -42.56
C GLY A 405 -27.37 11.07 -42.07
N ALA A 406 -26.71 10.31 -42.96
CA ALA A 406 -25.39 9.73 -42.79
C ALA A 406 -24.28 10.75 -43.06
N ASP A 407 -23.17 10.65 -42.32
CA ASP A 407 -21.78 10.78 -42.82
C ASP A 407 -20.84 10.33 -41.67
N THR A 408 -20.41 9.07 -41.60
CA THR A 408 -19.13 8.50 -42.08
C THR A 408 -17.85 9.26 -41.72
N GLY A 409 -17.01 8.61 -40.91
CA GLY A 409 -15.65 9.02 -40.59
C GLY A 409 -15.07 8.20 -39.44
N GLU A 410 -14.69 6.95 -39.75
CA GLU A 410 -13.44 6.26 -39.35
C GLU A 410 -12.88 6.61 -37.95
N GLY A 411 -12.86 5.69 -36.97
CA GLY A 411 -12.04 4.49 -37.01
C GLY A 411 -10.59 4.84 -36.72
N LEU A 412 -10.24 5.07 -35.44
CA LEU A 412 -8.86 5.10 -34.95
C LEU A 412 -8.81 4.44 -33.56
N ASP A 413 -8.60 3.12 -33.59
CA ASP A 413 -7.57 2.40 -32.83
C ASP A 413 -6.54 3.33 -32.17
N GLY A 414 -6.66 3.48 -30.84
CA GLY A 414 -5.66 4.10 -29.99
C GLY A 414 -5.03 3.02 -29.12
N GLU A 415 -3.97 2.43 -29.66
CA GLU A 415 -3.13 1.44 -29.00
C GLU A 415 -2.55 1.98 -27.68
N GLY A 416 -2.33 1.06 -26.73
CA GLY A 416 -1.56 1.34 -25.54
C GLY A 416 -0.13 1.71 -25.94
N LEU A 417 0.35 2.83 -25.41
CA LEU A 417 1.72 3.27 -25.62
C LEU A 417 2.52 3.11 -24.32
N ASP A 418 3.21 1.97 -24.29
CA ASP A 418 4.64 1.84 -24.03
C ASP A 418 5.40 3.06 -23.47
N GLY A 419 5.95 2.87 -22.26
CA GLY A 419 7.11 3.63 -21.82
C GLY A 419 8.35 3.11 -22.54
N GLU A 420 8.70 3.72 -23.67
CA GLU A 420 10.00 3.53 -24.30
C GLU A 420 11.14 4.09 -23.43
N GLY A 421 12.23 3.34 -23.41
CA GLY A 421 13.55 3.89 -23.10
C GLY A 421 14.52 2.81 -22.65
N LEU A 422 15.12 2.06 -23.58
CA LEU A 422 16.49 1.53 -23.50
C LEU A 422 16.93 0.98 -24.87
N ASP A 423 17.27 1.87 -25.80
CA ASP A 423 18.15 1.59 -26.94
C ASP A 423 19.59 2.00 -26.58
N GLY A 424 20.34 1.06 -26.03
CA GLY A 424 21.80 1.15 -25.92
C GLY A 424 22.44 0.20 -26.91
N GLU A 425 22.66 0.66 -28.14
CA GLU A 425 23.47 -0.06 -29.12
C GLU A 425 24.87 -0.35 -28.55
N GLY A 426 25.26 -1.62 -28.59
CA GLY A 426 26.61 -2.05 -28.30
C GLY A 426 27.57 -1.57 -29.38
N LEU A 427 28.55 -0.76 -28.98
CA LEU A 427 29.78 -0.57 -29.76
C LEU A 427 30.80 -1.60 -29.29
N ASP A 428 31.00 -2.61 -30.13
CA ASP A 428 32.08 -3.57 -30.13
C ASP A 428 33.40 -2.89 -30.53
N GLY A 429 34.13 -2.40 -29.53
CA GLY A 429 35.53 -2.03 -29.67
C GLY A 429 36.45 -3.25 -29.55
N GLU A 430 36.55 -4.06 -30.61
CA GLU A 430 37.65 -5.03 -30.71
C GLU A 430 38.95 -4.37 -31.21
N GLY A 431 39.97 -4.45 -30.36
CA GLY A 431 41.27 -5.02 -30.73
C GLY A 431 42.07 -4.36 -31.85
N LEU A 432 43.03 -3.53 -31.44
CA LEU A 432 44.26 -3.28 -32.18
C LEU A 432 45.11 -4.56 -32.24
N ASP A 433 45.38 -5.04 -33.46
CA ASP A 433 46.57 -5.78 -33.92
C ASP A 433 46.65 -5.43 -35.43
N GLY A 434 47.68 -4.83 -36.03
CA GLY A 434 49.09 -5.19 -36.02
C GLY A 434 49.54 -5.43 -37.48
N GLU A 435 49.90 -4.34 -38.20
CA GLU A 435 50.98 -4.20 -39.22
C GLU A 435 50.85 -2.89 -40.02
#